data_AF-A0A3S4H612-F1
#
_entry.id   AF-A0A3S4H612-F1
#
_cell.length_a   1.000
_cell.length_b   1.000
_cell.length_c   1.000
_cell.angle_alpha   90.00
_cell.angle_beta   90.00
_cell.angle_gamma   90.00
#
_symmetry.space_group_name_H-M   'P 1'
#
loop_
_entity.id
_entity.type
_entity.pdbx_description
1 polymer ?
#
loop_
_entity_poly.entity_id
_entity_poly.type
_entity_poly.pdbx_seq_one_letter_code
_entity_poly.pdbx_strand_id
1 'polypeptide(L)'
;MAATLAGACSLNIECQQSRIDFRLRTRYVDEQATSLDDALARIKKYTAEGRAISIALCGNAAEIVPELVKRGVRPDMVTDQTSAHDPLHGYLPKGWSWEEYQQKAESDPAGHYSGGETLDGRSRAGDAGLP
;
A
#
# COMPACT_ATOMS: atom_id res chain seq x y z
N MET A 1 9.85 1.41 9.48
CA MET A 1 10.61 1.65 10.73
C MET A 1 9.97 1.06 12.00
N ALA A 2 8.73 1.41 12.38
CA ALA A 2 8.14 0.92 13.63
C ALA A 2 8.08 -0.62 13.75
N ALA A 3 7.66 -1.30 12.68
CA ALA A 3 7.67 -2.76 12.61
C ALA A 3 9.08 -3.36 12.77
N THR A 4 10.08 -2.75 12.10
CA THR A 4 11.48 -3.16 12.19
C THR A 4 12.01 -3.05 13.63
N LEU A 5 11.69 -1.97 14.33
CA LEU A 5 12.06 -1.78 15.75
C LEU A 5 11.37 -2.79 16.69
N ALA A 6 10.19 -3.27 16.31
CA ALA A 6 9.47 -4.35 17.00
C ALA A 6 9.96 -5.77 16.60
N GLY A 7 11.00 -5.88 15.77
CA GLY A 7 11.56 -7.15 15.33
C GLY A 7 10.81 -7.82 14.17
N ALA A 8 9.88 -7.12 13.52
CA ALA A 8 9.06 -7.68 12.44
C ALA A 8 9.54 -7.27 11.04
N CYS A 9 9.31 -8.14 10.07
CA CYS A 9 9.31 -7.76 8.67
C CYS A 9 8.01 -7.02 8.32
N SER A 10 8.05 -6.05 7.40
CA SER A 10 6.86 -5.33 6.95
C SER A 10 6.85 -5.10 5.44
N LEU A 11 5.67 -5.28 4.84
CA LEU A 11 5.37 -4.86 3.47
C LEU A 11 4.54 -3.57 3.53
N ASN A 12 5.01 -2.51 2.87
CA ASN A 12 4.42 -1.18 2.89
C ASN A 12 4.00 -0.81 1.46
N ILE A 13 2.70 -0.71 1.20
CA ILE A 13 2.16 -0.37 -0.11
C ILE A 13 2.02 1.15 -0.20
N GLU A 14 2.61 1.77 -1.22
CA GLU A 14 2.56 3.21 -1.45
C GLU A 14 2.40 3.47 -2.95
N CYS A 15 1.50 4.38 -3.31
CA CYS A 15 1.18 4.67 -4.71
C CYS A 15 2.09 5.76 -5.34
N GLN A 16 2.83 6.50 -4.51
CA GLN A 16 3.72 7.58 -4.92
C GLN A 16 5.19 7.19 -4.79
N GLN A 17 5.88 7.03 -5.92
CA GLN A 17 7.33 6.72 -5.92
C GLN A 17 8.14 7.76 -5.11
N SER A 18 7.80 9.04 -5.22
CA SER A 18 8.49 10.11 -4.48
C SER A 18 8.39 9.98 -2.96
N ARG A 19 7.32 9.37 -2.43
CA ARG A 19 7.15 9.08 -0.99
C ARG A 19 8.02 7.91 -0.57
N ILE A 20 8.12 6.87 -1.40
CA ILE A 20 9.04 5.74 -1.19
C ILE A 20 10.49 6.24 -1.20
N ASP A 21 10.88 7.01 -2.21
CA ASP A 21 12.23 7.57 -2.34
C ASP A 21 12.62 8.41 -1.13
N PHE A 22 11.69 9.24 -0.63
CA PHE A 22 11.92 9.99 0.59
C PHE A 22 12.20 9.05 1.76
N ARG A 23 11.42 7.98 1.93
CA ARG A 23 11.50 7.06 3.08
C ARG A 23 12.77 6.21 3.01
N LEU A 24 13.19 5.80 1.82
CA LEU A 24 14.49 5.17 1.59
C LEU A 24 15.64 6.12 1.96
N ARG A 25 15.60 7.36 1.45
CA ARG A 25 16.63 8.37 1.72
C ARG A 25 16.74 8.69 3.22
N THR A 26 15.61 8.77 3.92
CA THR A 26 15.57 9.02 5.36
C THR A 26 15.75 7.75 6.21
N ARG A 27 15.95 6.58 5.60
CA ARG A 27 16.12 5.28 6.27
C ARG A 27 14.92 4.85 7.14
N TYR A 28 13.72 5.28 6.76
CA TYR A 28 12.47 4.82 7.39
C TYR A 28 11.93 3.54 6.76
N VAL A 29 12.36 3.25 5.53
CA VAL A 29 12.17 1.99 4.78
C VAL A 29 13.54 1.49 4.35
N ASP A 30 13.76 0.18 4.39
CA ASP A 30 15.06 -0.44 4.10
C ASP A 30 15.23 -0.73 2.60
N GLU A 31 14.19 -1.28 1.96
CA GLU A 31 14.25 -1.72 0.58
C GLU A 31 12.96 -1.39 -0.18
N GLN A 32 13.05 -1.33 -1.50
CA GLN A 32 11.91 -1.32 -2.40
C GLN A 32 11.91 -2.58 -3.27
N ALA A 33 10.75 -3.23 -3.36
CA ALA A 33 10.51 -4.36 -4.24
C ALA A 33 10.07 -3.89 -5.64
N THR A 34 10.36 -4.69 -6.65
CA THR A 34 9.98 -4.40 -8.05
C THR A 34 8.62 -4.99 -8.44
N SER A 35 8.10 -5.94 -7.66
CA SER A 35 6.80 -6.56 -7.87
C SER A 35 6.26 -7.15 -6.56
N LEU A 36 4.97 -7.55 -6.56
CA LEU A 36 4.38 -8.27 -5.42
C LEU A 36 5.09 -9.60 -5.16
N ASP A 37 5.49 -10.32 -6.21
CA ASP A 37 6.20 -11.59 -6.08
C ASP A 37 7.58 -11.40 -5.45
N ASP A 38 8.32 -10.38 -5.88
CA ASP A 38 9.61 -10.00 -5.31
C ASP A 38 9.45 -9.61 -3.83
N ALA A 39 8.46 -8.77 -3.51
CA ALA A 39 8.15 -8.39 -2.13
C ALA A 39 7.89 -9.62 -1.24
N LEU A 40 7.01 -10.53 -1.67
CA LEU A 40 6.67 -11.73 -0.90
C LEU A 40 7.85 -12.69 -0.74
N ALA A 41 8.66 -12.86 -1.79
CA ALA A 41 9.88 -13.67 -1.74
C ALA A 41 10.87 -13.12 -0.69
N ARG A 42 11.06 -11.80 -0.65
CA ARG A 42 11.95 -11.15 0.33
C ARG A 42 11.40 -11.20 1.75
N ILE A 43 10.09 -10.95 1.95
CA ILE A 43 9.45 -11.11 3.27
C ILE A 43 9.67 -12.53 3.79
N LYS A 44 9.40 -13.55 2.96
CA LYS A 44 9.61 -14.96 3.34
C LYS A 44 11.07 -15.26 3.68
N LYS A 45 12.01 -14.74 2.90
CA LYS A 45 13.44 -14.91 3.15
C LYS A 45 13.86 -14.28 4.48
N TYR A 46 13.55 -13.00 4.71
CA TYR A 46 14.01 -12.29 5.90
C TYR A 46 13.33 -12.78 7.18
N THR A 47 12.06 -13.17 7.12
CA THR A 47 11.39 -13.84 8.25
C THR A 47 12.06 -15.16 8.60
N ALA A 48 12.42 -16.00 7.62
CA ALA A 48 13.14 -17.25 7.85
C ALA A 48 14.57 -17.03 8.41
N GLU A 49 15.22 -15.91 8.07
CA GLU A 49 16.52 -15.49 8.60
C GLU A 49 16.42 -14.85 10.01
N GLY A 50 15.22 -14.67 10.57
CA GLY A 50 15.02 -13.98 11.84
C GLY A 50 15.38 -12.49 11.79
N ARG A 51 15.35 -11.88 10.61
CA ARG A 51 15.66 -10.46 10.39
C ARG A 51 14.40 -9.62 10.41
N ALA A 52 14.55 -8.38 10.85
CA ALA A 52 13.53 -7.36 10.74
C ALA A 52 13.88 -6.44 9.58
N ILE A 53 13.04 -6.39 8.54
CA ILE A 53 13.24 -5.56 7.34
C ILE A 53 11.91 -4.94 6.91
N SER A 54 11.96 -3.68 6.48
CA SER A 54 10.84 -2.96 5.88
C SER A 54 11.01 -2.84 4.37
N ILE A 55 10.02 -3.37 3.64
CA ILE A 55 9.99 -3.40 2.18
C ILE A 55 8.83 -2.51 1.71
N ALA A 56 9.11 -1.56 0.83
CA ALA A 56 8.10 -0.81 0.10
C ALA A 56 7.75 -1.48 -1.23
N LEU A 57 6.49 -1.39 -1.64
CA LEU A 57 6.01 -1.77 -2.96
C LEU A 57 5.22 -0.61 -3.55
N CYS A 58 5.65 -0.15 -4.72
CA CYS A 58 4.96 0.91 -5.45
C CYS A 58 3.69 0.34 -6.10
N GLY A 59 2.51 0.83 -5.70
CA GLY A 59 1.23 0.40 -6.26
C GLY A 59 0.04 0.82 -5.42
N ASN A 60 -1.17 0.48 -5.90
CA ASN A 60 -2.41 0.82 -5.23
C ASN A 60 -2.81 -0.27 -4.21
N ALA A 61 -3.02 0.11 -2.95
CA ALA A 61 -3.48 -0.78 -1.90
C ALA A 61 -4.84 -1.43 -2.22
N ALA A 62 -5.75 -0.71 -2.90
CA ALA A 62 -7.04 -1.22 -3.34
C ALA A 62 -6.95 -2.35 -4.38
N GLU A 63 -5.77 -2.56 -4.97
CA GLU A 63 -5.49 -3.65 -5.91
C GLU A 63 -4.65 -4.75 -5.26
N ILE A 64 -3.60 -4.36 -4.54
CA ILE A 64 -2.64 -5.30 -3.96
C ILE A 64 -3.25 -6.06 -2.77
N VAL A 65 -4.04 -5.41 -1.90
CA VAL A 65 -4.62 -6.09 -0.74
C VAL A 65 -5.61 -7.20 -1.15
N PRO A 66 -6.56 -6.97 -2.09
CA PRO A 66 -7.39 -8.06 -2.61
C PRO A 66 -6.58 -9.18 -3.29
N GLU A 67 -5.48 -8.85 -3.96
CA GLU A 67 -4.60 -9.84 -4.59
C GLU A 67 -3.88 -10.71 -3.55
N LEU A 68 -3.40 -10.13 -2.44
CA LEU A 68 -2.83 -10.87 -1.31
C LEU A 68 -3.84 -11.85 -0.72
N VAL A 69 -5.10 -11.43 -0.55
CA VAL A 69 -6.19 -12.30 -0.06
C VAL A 69 -6.44 -13.45 -1.03
N LYS A 70 -6.55 -13.19 -2.33
CA LYS A 70 -6.74 -14.23 -3.37
C LYS A 70 -5.62 -15.27 -3.35
N ARG A 71 -4.39 -14.83 -3.11
CA ARG A 71 -3.20 -15.72 -3.01
C ARG A 71 -3.10 -16.47 -1.68
N GLY A 72 -4.00 -16.22 -0.73
CA GLY A 72 -3.97 -16.85 0.58
C GLY A 72 -2.80 -16.38 1.45
N VAL A 73 -2.21 -15.22 1.16
CA VAL A 73 -1.16 -14.63 2.01
C VAL A 73 -1.78 -14.23 3.34
N ARG A 74 -1.19 -14.69 4.45
CA ARG A 74 -1.63 -14.35 5.80
C ARG A 74 -0.53 -13.59 6.55
N PRO A 75 -0.59 -12.24 6.58
CA PRO A 75 0.26 -11.45 7.47
C PRO A 75 -0.10 -11.73 8.93
N ASP A 76 0.88 -11.64 9.82
CA ASP A 76 0.63 -11.72 11.28
C ASP A 76 -0.15 -10.51 11.80
N MET A 77 -0.04 -9.35 11.13
CA MET A 77 -0.76 -8.13 11.45
C MET A 77 -1.04 -7.32 10.18
N VAL A 78 -2.20 -6.66 10.13
CA VAL A 78 -2.59 -5.75 9.05
C VAL A 78 -3.09 -4.44 9.64
N THR A 79 -2.66 -3.32 9.07
CA THR A 79 -3.14 -1.98 9.40
C THR A 79 -3.08 -1.10 8.17
N ASP A 80 -3.86 -0.03 8.14
CA ASP A 80 -3.86 0.96 7.06
C ASP A 80 -3.56 2.36 7.63
N GLN A 81 -2.57 3.02 7.04
CA GLN A 81 -2.18 4.39 7.37
C GLN A 81 -2.26 5.31 6.14
N THR A 82 -3.05 4.94 5.13
CA THR A 82 -3.36 5.86 4.03
C THR A 82 -4.11 7.09 4.53
N SER A 83 -4.07 8.17 3.77
CA SER A 83 -4.84 9.38 4.05
C SER A 83 -6.32 9.21 3.67
N ALA A 84 -6.93 8.04 3.92
CA ALA A 84 -8.32 7.74 3.61
C ALA A 84 -9.35 8.70 4.27
N HIS A 85 -8.91 9.48 5.27
CA HIS A 85 -9.68 10.57 5.89
C HIS A 85 -9.88 11.79 4.98
N ASP A 86 -9.04 11.95 3.94
CA ASP A 86 -9.20 12.91 2.86
C ASP A 86 -9.49 12.14 1.56
N PRO A 87 -10.78 11.88 1.25
CA PRO A 87 -11.16 11.16 0.04
C PRO A 87 -10.83 11.93 -1.24
N LEU A 88 -10.56 13.23 -1.12
CA LEU A 88 -10.29 14.13 -2.24
C LEU A 88 -8.79 14.15 -2.59
N HIS A 89 -7.87 13.86 -1.67
CA HIS A 89 -6.43 13.91 -2.01
C HIS A 89 -5.61 12.75 -1.45
N GLY A 90 -6.23 11.92 -0.61
CA GLY A 90 -5.53 10.97 0.25
C GLY A 90 -5.75 9.50 -0.09
N TYR A 91 -6.65 9.17 -1.02
CA TYR A 91 -6.94 7.80 -1.42
C TYR A 91 -7.02 7.66 -2.94
N LEU A 92 -6.08 6.91 -3.52
CA LEU A 92 -6.02 6.69 -4.97
C LEU A 92 -7.11 5.70 -5.43
N PRO A 93 -8.04 6.10 -6.32
CA PRO A 93 -9.04 5.19 -6.85
C PRO A 93 -8.42 3.97 -7.53
N LYS A 94 -9.11 2.83 -7.44
CA LYS A 94 -8.67 1.60 -8.09
C LYS A 94 -8.61 1.78 -9.62
N GLY A 95 -7.59 1.21 -10.28
CA GLY A 95 -7.41 1.32 -11.73
C GLY A 95 -6.72 2.61 -12.19
N TRP A 96 -6.31 3.48 -11.27
CA TRP A 96 -5.60 4.71 -11.57
C TRP A 96 -4.16 4.63 -11.09
N SER A 97 -3.24 5.20 -11.87
CA SER A 97 -1.92 5.60 -11.40
C SER A 97 -1.98 6.97 -10.71
N TRP A 98 -0.99 7.27 -9.88
CA TRP A 98 -0.89 8.57 -9.23
C TRP A 98 -0.71 9.73 -10.24
N GLU A 99 -0.02 9.48 -11.35
CA GLU A 99 0.15 10.49 -12.41
C GLU A 99 -1.18 10.83 -13.10
N GLU A 100 -1.96 9.81 -13.47
CA GLU A 100 -3.30 10.00 -14.05
C GLU A 100 -4.23 10.74 -13.10
N TYR A 101 -4.13 10.44 -11.79
CA TYR A 101 -4.90 11.11 -10.75
C TYR A 101 -4.59 12.61 -10.69
N GLN A 102 -3.31 12.97 -10.65
CA GLN A 102 -2.88 14.38 -10.61
C GLN A 102 -3.30 15.15 -11.87
N GLN A 103 -3.11 14.58 -13.05
CA GLN A 103 -3.49 15.24 -14.32
C GLN A 103 -5.00 15.50 -14.41
N LYS A 104 -5.82 14.59 -13.88
CA LYS A 104 -7.28 14.76 -13.89
C LYS A 104 -7.74 15.80 -12.88
N ALA A 105 -7.07 15.90 -11.73
CA ALA A 105 -7.33 16.94 -10.74
C ALA A 105 -7.04 18.36 -11.29
N GLU A 106 -6.02 18.51 -12.14
CA GLU A 106 -5.69 19.79 -12.79
C GLU A 106 -6.67 20.16 -13.92
N SER A 107 -7.10 19.17 -14.71
CA SER A 107 -7.91 19.39 -15.92
C SER A 107 -9.42 19.46 -15.66
N ASP A 108 -9.92 18.88 -14.57
CA ASP A 108 -11.33 18.92 -14.20
C ASP A 108 -11.54 19.01 -12.67
N PRO A 109 -11.33 20.19 -12.06
CA PRO A 109 -11.44 20.37 -10.61
C PRO A 109 -12.83 20.08 -10.04
N ALA A 110 -13.88 20.16 -10.87
CA ALA A 110 -15.28 19.99 -10.49
C ALA A 110 -15.83 18.58 -10.78
N GLY A 111 -15.33 17.89 -11.81
CA GLY A 111 -15.80 16.58 -12.29
C GLY A 111 -14.83 15.41 -12.11
N HIS A 112 -13.58 15.63 -11.65
CA HIS A 112 -12.67 14.55 -11.25
C HIS A 112 -13.31 13.58 -10.22
N TYR A 113 -14.33 14.03 -9.50
CA TYR A 113 -14.99 13.31 -8.40
C TYR A 113 -16.43 12.84 -8.69
N SER A 114 -16.99 13.01 -9.90
CA SER A 114 -18.37 12.61 -10.20
C SER A 114 -18.51 11.17 -10.70
N GLY A 115 -17.84 10.22 -10.06
CA GLY A 115 -18.00 8.79 -10.32
C GLY A 115 -18.05 8.03 -9.00
N GLY A 116 -19.12 7.26 -8.76
CA GLY A 116 -19.36 6.47 -7.54
C GLY A 116 -18.36 5.35 -7.24
N GLU A 117 -17.11 5.47 -7.71
CA GLU A 117 -16.06 4.44 -7.64
C GLU A 117 -15.17 4.59 -6.38
N THR A 118 -15.12 5.78 -5.75
CA THR A 118 -14.36 6.03 -4.51
C THR A 118 -14.96 5.38 -3.26
N LEU A 119 -16.21 4.93 -3.33
CA LEU A 119 -16.95 4.41 -2.16
C LEU A 119 -16.90 2.88 -2.00
N ASP A 120 -16.44 2.11 -2.99
CA ASP A 120 -16.40 0.63 -2.91
C ASP A 120 -15.17 0.08 -2.17
N GLY A 121 -14.17 0.94 -1.86
CA GLY A 121 -13.00 0.56 -1.07
C GLY A 121 -13.24 0.49 0.45
N ARG A 122 -14.26 1.21 0.95
CA ARG A 122 -14.53 1.31 2.41
C ARG A 122 -15.28 0.10 2.97
N SER A 123 -16.01 -0.63 2.12
CA SER A 123 -16.97 -1.66 2.53
C SER A 123 -16.35 -3.03 2.81
N ARG A 124 -15.04 -3.25 2.58
CA ARG A 124 -14.43 -4.59 2.70
C ARG A 124 -13.25 -4.72 3.66
N ALA A 125 -12.71 -3.61 4.17
CA ALA A 125 -11.59 -3.66 5.12
C ALA A 125 -12.02 -3.98 6.57
N GLY A 126 -13.32 -3.94 6.87
CA GLY A 126 -13.88 -4.17 8.20
C GLY A 126 -14.40 -5.58 8.50
N ASP A 127 -14.40 -6.51 7.53
CA ASP A 127 -15.04 -7.83 7.68
C ASP A 127 -14.08 -8.99 7.37
N ALA A 128 -12.80 -8.84 7.73
CA ALA A 128 -11.90 -9.97 7.85
C ALA A 128 -12.17 -10.69 9.19
N GLY A 129 -13.37 -11.29 9.31
CA GLY A 129 -13.68 -12.27 10.32
C GLY A 129 -12.70 -13.44 10.20
N LEU A 130 -11.67 -13.43 11.04
CA LEU A 130 -10.88 -14.61 11.34
C LEU A 130 -11.73 -15.53 12.24
N PRO A 131 -11.70 -16.86 12.00
CA PRO A 131 -12.37 -17.83 12.87
C PRO A 131 -11.81 -17.84 14.29
#